data_AF-A0A936EY08-F1
#
_entry.id   AF-A0A936EY08-F1
#
_cell.length_a   1.000
_cell.length_b   1.000
_cell.length_c   1.000
_cell.angle_alpha   90.00
_cell.angle_beta   90.00
_cell.angle_gamma   90.00
#
_symmetry.space_group_name_H-M   'P 1'
#
loop_
_entity.id
_entity.type
_entity.pdbx_description
1 polymer ?
#
loop_
_entity_poly.entity_id
_entity_poly.type
_entity_poly.pdbx_seq_one_letter_code
_entity_poly.pdbx_strand_id
1 'polypeptide(L)'
;MNTDLVALKRMIKLPAEIRSCAWQTGKRATHGGDWWLAAVLDVGADSMAAFLSGPATEELFETPAGLTFDAPFDALRKLPQSQVSDSGRLQLVTPTYGIAAYASSPLLNGQAIRLSATQVLVLLWTN
;
A
#
# COMPACT_ATOMS: atom_id res chain seq x y z
N MET A 1 6.93 -8.01 9.75
CA MET A 1 6.33 -8.12 8.41
C MET A 1 5.64 -9.48 8.29
N ASN A 2 4.43 -9.53 7.70
CA ASN A 2 3.64 -10.74 7.54
C ASN A 2 3.48 -11.10 6.06
N THR A 3 3.52 -12.38 5.72
CA THR A 3 3.36 -12.90 4.34
C THR A 3 2.15 -13.81 4.17
N ASP A 4 1.33 -13.97 5.21
CA ASP A 4 0.12 -14.80 5.18
C ASP A 4 -0.97 -14.14 4.32
N LEU A 5 -1.20 -14.72 3.14
CA LEU A 5 -2.21 -14.29 2.18
C LEU A 5 -3.64 -14.54 2.68
N VAL A 6 -3.87 -15.64 3.42
CA VAL A 6 -5.21 -15.95 3.94
C VAL A 6 -5.61 -14.93 4.98
N ALA A 7 -4.67 -14.55 5.86
CA ALA A 7 -4.88 -13.47 6.82
C ALA A 7 -5.11 -12.12 6.12
N LEU A 8 -4.36 -11.81 5.05
CA LEU A 8 -4.56 -10.59 4.28
C LEU A 8 -5.94 -10.53 3.62
N LYS A 9 -6.38 -11.61 2.96
CA LYS A 9 -7.71 -11.74 2.31
C LYS A 9 -8.87 -11.59 3.30
N ARG A 10 -8.65 -11.74 4.61
CA ARG A 10 -9.68 -11.46 5.65
C ARG A 10 -9.82 -9.97 5.97
N MET A 11 -8.81 -9.16 5.67
CA MET A 11 -8.80 -7.72 5.97
C MET A 11 -9.15 -6.87 4.75
N ILE A 12 -8.79 -7.31 3.55
CA ILE A 12 -8.96 -6.55 2.30
C ILE A 12 -9.52 -7.44 1.20
N LYS A 13 -10.12 -6.81 0.19
CA LYS A 13 -10.43 -7.47 -1.08
C LYS A 13 -9.20 -7.51 -1.97
N LEU A 14 -9.13 -8.52 -2.83
CA LEU A 14 -8.15 -8.60 -3.90
C LEU A 14 -8.91 -8.70 -5.23
N PRO A 15 -8.62 -7.84 -6.22
CA PRO A 15 -9.34 -7.84 -7.49
C PRO A 15 -9.01 -9.03 -8.40
N ALA A 16 -7.87 -9.70 -8.16
CA ALA A 16 -7.41 -10.88 -8.87
C ALA A 16 -6.44 -11.70 -7.99
N GLU A 17 -6.03 -12.87 -8.47
CA GLU A 17 -5.00 -13.67 -7.80
C GLU A 17 -3.63 -12.99 -7.81
N ILE A 18 -2.86 -13.20 -6.75
CA ILE A 18 -1.51 -12.67 -6.58
C ILE A 18 -0.52 -13.82 -6.40
N ARG A 19 0.75 -13.59 -6.73
CA ARG A 19 1.83 -14.58 -6.59
C ARG A 19 2.35 -14.63 -5.16
N SER A 20 2.52 -13.45 -4.54
CA SER A 20 2.97 -13.33 -3.16
C SER A 20 2.55 -11.98 -2.58
N CYS A 21 2.60 -11.86 -1.26
CA CYS A 21 2.40 -10.60 -0.56
C CYS A 21 3.32 -10.45 0.64
N ALA A 22 3.61 -9.20 0.98
CA ALA A 22 4.15 -8.82 2.27
C ALA A 22 3.34 -7.64 2.82
N TRP A 23 2.90 -7.72 4.06
CA TRP A 23 2.05 -6.70 4.65
C TRP A 23 2.41 -6.38 6.10
N GLN A 24 2.03 -5.18 6.51
CA GLN A 24 2.25 -4.61 7.82
C GLN A 24 0.99 -3.86 8.25
N THR A 25 0.77 -3.78 9.56
CA THR A 25 -0.25 -2.93 10.15
C THR A 25 0.36 -2.11 11.27
N GLY A 26 -0.27 -0.98 11.59
CA GLY A 26 0.15 -0.14 12.69
C GLY A 26 -0.93 0.84 13.08
N LYS A 27 -0.71 1.54 14.20
CA LYS A 27 -1.61 2.59 14.67
C LYS A 27 -1.37 3.86 13.88
N ARG A 28 -2.45 4.58 13.57
CA ARG A 28 -2.41 5.90 12.95
C ARG A 28 -2.52 7.03 13.96
N ALA A 29 -3.32 6.83 15.02
CA ALA A 29 -3.48 7.79 16.11
C ALA A 29 -2.88 7.28 17.43
N THR A 30 -2.39 8.21 18.27
CA THR A 30 -1.88 7.91 19.63
C THR A 30 -3.03 7.48 20.57
N HIS A 31 -4.22 8.03 20.34
CA HIS A 31 -5.46 7.74 21.06
C HIS A 31 -6.58 7.49 20.05
N GLY A 32 -7.42 6.49 20.28
CA GLY A 32 -8.43 6.04 19.31
C GLY A 32 -7.99 4.77 18.57
N GLY A 33 -8.97 4.09 17.98
CA GLY A 33 -8.82 2.78 17.35
C GLY A 33 -8.23 2.82 15.94
N ASP A 34 -7.74 3.97 15.48
CA ASP A 34 -7.38 4.15 14.08
C ASP A 34 -6.05 3.50 13.71
N TRP A 35 -6.08 2.78 12.61
CA TRP A 35 -4.99 1.93 12.17
C TRP A 35 -4.85 1.93 10.65
N TRP A 36 -3.68 1.51 10.20
CA TRP A 36 -3.33 1.41 8.80
C TRP A 36 -2.90 -0.02 8.46
N LEU A 37 -3.06 -0.37 7.19
CA LEU A 37 -2.54 -1.58 6.57
C LEU A 37 -1.75 -1.18 5.33
N ALA A 38 -0.51 -1.62 5.23
CA ALA A 38 0.31 -1.48 4.03
C ALA A 38 0.64 -2.87 3.50
N ALA A 39 0.43 -3.10 2.21
CA ALA A 39 0.69 -4.38 1.57
C ALA A 39 1.39 -4.19 0.22
N VAL A 40 2.53 -4.84 0.05
CA VAL A 40 3.16 -5.03 -1.26
C VAL A 40 2.68 -6.34 -1.83
N LEU A 41 2.09 -6.27 -3.02
CA LEU A 41 1.51 -7.41 -3.74
C LEU A 41 2.34 -7.67 -5.00
N ASP A 42 2.83 -8.89 -5.18
CA ASP A 42 3.40 -9.33 -6.44
C ASP A 42 2.29 -9.93 -7.31
N VAL A 43 2.01 -9.28 -8.42
CA VAL A 43 0.88 -9.54 -9.31
C VAL A 43 1.39 -9.90 -10.71
N GLY A 44 0.61 -10.68 -11.45
CA GLY A 44 0.90 -10.88 -12.88
C GLY A 44 0.88 -9.54 -13.62
N ALA A 45 1.80 -9.33 -14.56
CA ALA A 45 1.86 -8.10 -15.35
C ALA A 45 0.53 -7.83 -16.07
N ASP A 46 -0.12 -8.88 -16.59
CA ASP A 46 -1.42 -8.81 -17.27
C ASP A 46 -2.58 -8.47 -16.31
N SER A 47 -2.40 -8.69 -15.01
CA SER A 47 -3.39 -8.38 -13.98
C SER A 47 -3.23 -6.98 -13.39
N MET A 48 -2.14 -6.27 -13.70
CA MET A 48 -1.80 -4.97 -13.10
C MET A 48 -2.94 -3.94 -13.22
N ALA A 49 -3.64 -3.92 -14.36
CA ALA A 49 -4.76 -3.01 -14.59
C ALA A 49 -5.93 -3.22 -13.62
N ALA A 50 -6.13 -4.45 -13.11
CA ALA A 50 -7.17 -4.74 -12.13
C ALA A 50 -6.80 -4.22 -10.72
N PHE A 51 -5.51 -4.15 -10.41
CA PHE A 51 -4.99 -3.63 -9.13
C PHE A 51 -4.92 -2.09 -9.15
N LEU A 52 -4.52 -1.49 -10.26
CA LEU A 52 -4.42 -0.03 -10.42
C LEU A 52 -5.66 0.51 -11.15
N SER A 53 -6.83 0.32 -10.54
CA SER A 53 -8.12 0.68 -11.14
C SER A 53 -8.42 2.18 -11.04
N GLY A 54 -8.95 2.76 -12.12
CA GLY A 54 -9.35 4.17 -12.17
C GLY A 54 -8.25 5.10 -12.72
N PRO A 55 -8.53 6.40 -12.80
CA PRO A 55 -7.55 7.37 -13.26
C PRO A 55 -6.39 7.48 -12.25
N ALA A 56 -5.18 7.53 -12.78
CA ALA A 56 -4.01 7.87 -11.97
C ALA A 56 -4.01 9.38 -11.68
N THR A 57 -3.76 9.76 -10.42
CA THR A 57 -3.61 11.17 -10.04
C THR A 57 -2.16 11.39 -9.60
N GLU A 58 -1.51 12.42 -10.13
CA GLU A 58 -0.18 12.81 -9.67
C GLU A 58 -0.33 13.56 -8.34
N GLU A 59 0.08 12.94 -7.24
CA GLU A 59 -0.03 13.56 -5.91
C GLU A 59 1.10 13.12 -4.98
N LEU A 60 1.18 13.77 -3.82
CA LEU A 60 2.09 13.40 -2.75
C LEU A 60 1.60 12.12 -2.09
N PHE A 61 2.37 11.04 -2.21
CA PHE A 61 2.23 9.84 -1.41
C PHE A 61 3.12 9.94 -0.17
N GLU A 62 2.55 9.64 1.00
CA GLU A 62 3.28 9.66 2.27
C GLU A 62 3.01 8.37 3.06
N THR A 63 4.06 7.67 3.46
CA THR A 63 3.93 6.45 4.27
C THR A 63 3.42 6.76 5.69
N PRO A 64 2.68 5.86 6.34
CA PRO A 64 2.28 6.06 7.73
C PRO A 64 3.49 5.95 8.67
N ALA A 65 3.38 6.53 9.87
CA ALA A 65 4.39 6.37 10.90
C ALA A 65 4.49 4.89 11.33
N GLY A 66 5.72 4.43 11.58
CA GLY A 66 6.00 3.06 12.03
C GLY A 66 6.06 1.99 10.92
N LEU A 67 5.86 2.36 9.66
CA LEU A 67 6.12 1.45 8.54
C LEU A 67 7.62 1.12 8.47
N THR A 68 7.97 -0.17 8.51
CA THR A 68 9.37 -0.57 8.29
C THR A 68 9.65 -0.73 6.80
N PHE A 69 10.84 -0.27 6.37
CA PHE A 69 11.27 -0.28 4.98
C PHE A 69 12.19 -1.46 4.66
N ASP A 70 11.94 -2.61 5.29
CA ASP A 70 12.58 -3.86 4.92
C ASP A 70 12.00 -4.38 3.59
N ALA A 71 12.72 -5.23 2.87
CA ALA A 71 12.21 -5.80 1.63
C ALA A 71 10.86 -6.51 1.87
N PRO A 72 9.83 -6.29 1.04
CA PRO A 72 9.85 -5.55 -0.24
C PRO A 72 9.48 -4.06 -0.16
N PHE A 73 9.26 -3.49 1.03
CA PHE A 73 8.91 -2.07 1.21
C PHE A 73 10.08 -1.12 0.91
N ASP A 74 11.32 -1.64 0.93
CA ASP A 74 12.53 -0.90 0.53
C ASP A 74 12.46 -0.37 -0.91
N ALA A 75 11.64 -0.98 -1.78
CA ALA A 75 11.39 -0.53 -3.15
C ALA A 75 10.90 0.92 -3.23
N LEU A 76 10.19 1.42 -2.21
CA LEU A 76 9.75 2.81 -2.12
C LEU A 76 10.91 3.81 -2.18
N ARG A 77 12.05 3.46 -1.59
CA ARG A 77 13.27 4.30 -1.57
C ARG A 77 14.01 4.32 -2.90
N LYS A 78 13.63 3.42 -3.81
CA LYS A 78 14.22 3.30 -5.16
C LYS A 78 13.39 4.04 -6.20
N LEU A 79 12.20 4.53 -5.84
CA LEU A 79 11.37 5.31 -6.73
C LEU A 79 11.95 6.72 -6.93
N PRO A 80 11.79 7.32 -8.12
CA PRO A 80 12.20 8.70 -8.35
C PRO A 80 11.57 9.63 -7.33
N GLN A 81 12.33 10.66 -6.91
CA GLN A 81 11.84 11.71 -6.01
C GLN A 81 11.42 11.24 -4.61
N SER A 82 11.74 10.01 -4.22
CA SER A 82 11.51 9.55 -2.84
C SER A 82 12.43 10.28 -1.87
N GLN A 83 11.86 10.84 -0.80
CA GLN A 83 12.56 11.51 0.28
C GLN A 83 12.09 10.96 1.62
N VAL A 84 13.01 10.80 2.57
CA VAL A 84 12.64 10.45 3.96
C VAL A 84 12.62 11.74 4.75
N SER A 85 11.46 12.09 5.29
CA SER A 85 11.28 13.23 6.19
C SER A 85 11.99 13.01 7.52
N ASP A 86 12.20 14.08 8.29
CA ASP A 86 12.76 14.04 9.65
C ASP A 86 11.94 13.15 10.60
N SER A 87 10.66 12.92 10.29
CA SER A 87 9.78 12.00 11.03
C SER A 87 9.99 10.52 10.70
N GLY A 88 10.94 10.18 9.83
CA GLY A 88 11.19 8.82 9.36
C GLY A 88 10.17 8.31 8.33
N ARG A 89 9.22 9.16 7.92
CA ARG A 89 8.20 8.84 6.90
C ARG A 89 8.76 9.13 5.52
N LEU A 90 8.49 8.24 4.57
CA LEU A 90 8.85 8.42 3.17
C LEU A 90 7.74 9.19 2.45
N GLN A 91 8.16 10.19 1.70
CA GLN A 91 7.35 11.06 0.86
C GLN A 91 7.83 10.94 -0.59
N LEU A 92 6.92 10.85 -1.55
CA LEU A 92 7.23 10.95 -2.97
C LEU A 92 6.05 11.53 -3.74
N VAL A 93 6.33 12.26 -4.82
CA VAL A 93 5.31 12.63 -5.80
C VAL A 93 5.27 11.51 -6.84
N THR A 94 4.11 10.90 -7.02
CA THR A 94 3.94 9.74 -7.88
C THR A 94 2.50 9.63 -8.37
N PRO A 95 2.24 8.92 -9.48
CA PRO A 95 0.90 8.48 -9.81
C PRO A 95 0.32 7.57 -8.71
N THR A 96 -0.79 7.98 -8.12
CA THR A 96 -1.59 7.20 -7.17
C THR A 96 -2.90 6.77 -7.80
N TYR A 97 -3.45 5.67 -7.29
CA TYR A 97 -4.71 5.09 -7.73
C TYR A 97 -5.64 4.92 -6.54
N GLY A 98 -6.94 5.00 -6.81
CA GLY A 98 -7.98 4.78 -5.79
C GLY A 98 -8.02 3.34 -5.30
N ILE A 99 -8.64 3.13 -4.13
CA ILE A 99 -8.61 1.84 -3.42
C ILE A 99 -9.89 1.02 -3.51
N ALA A 100 -10.81 1.37 -4.40
CA ALA A 100 -12.12 0.72 -4.49
C ALA A 100 -12.03 -0.80 -4.66
N ALA A 101 -11.02 -1.29 -5.37
CA ALA A 101 -10.73 -2.72 -5.55
C ALA A 101 -10.35 -3.47 -4.26
N TYR A 102 -9.81 -2.75 -3.27
CA TYR A 102 -9.28 -3.32 -2.02
C TYR A 102 -10.18 -3.07 -0.82
N ALA A 103 -10.98 -2.00 -0.87
CA ALA A 103 -11.75 -1.46 0.24
C ALA A 103 -12.64 -2.54 0.90
N SER A 104 -12.46 -2.68 2.21
CA SER A 104 -13.30 -3.53 3.07
C SER A 104 -13.37 -2.88 4.44
N SER A 105 -14.58 -2.78 5.02
CA SER A 105 -14.75 -2.17 6.34
C SER A 105 -13.84 -2.86 7.38
N PRO A 106 -13.09 -2.11 8.21
CA PRO A 106 -13.11 -0.65 8.39
C PRO A 106 -12.13 0.14 7.49
N LEU A 107 -11.32 -0.53 6.68
CA LEU A 107 -10.31 0.05 5.80
C LEU A 107 -10.96 0.58 4.49
N LEU A 108 -11.59 1.75 4.61
CA LEU A 108 -12.34 2.39 3.52
C LEU A 108 -11.61 3.56 2.86
N ASN A 109 -10.44 3.94 3.38
CA ASN A 109 -9.60 4.98 2.82
C ASN A 109 -8.24 4.40 2.42
N GLY A 110 -7.56 5.03 1.48
CA GLY A 110 -6.28 4.52 1.03
C GLY A 110 -5.80 5.07 -0.30
N GLN A 111 -4.60 4.65 -0.67
CA GLN A 111 -3.98 4.87 -1.98
C GLN A 111 -3.28 3.58 -2.42
N ALA A 112 -3.25 3.34 -3.72
CA ALA A 112 -2.40 2.32 -4.34
C ALA A 112 -1.38 2.99 -5.26
N ILE A 113 -0.16 2.47 -5.30
CA ILE A 113 0.89 2.94 -6.21
C ILE A 113 1.59 1.77 -6.87
N ARG A 114 2.09 1.98 -8.08
CA ARG A 114 2.93 1.02 -8.78
C ARG A 114 4.36 1.09 -8.26
N LEU A 115 4.91 -0.02 -7.78
CA LEU A 115 6.32 -0.11 -7.40
C LEU A 115 7.20 -0.61 -8.55
N SER A 116 6.68 -1.52 -9.38
CA SER A 116 7.42 -2.09 -10.51
C SER A 116 6.48 -2.65 -11.59
N ALA A 117 7.03 -3.36 -12.57
CA ALA A 117 6.24 -4.04 -13.59
C ALA A 117 5.24 -5.05 -12.99
N THR A 118 5.57 -5.68 -11.86
CA THR A 118 4.77 -6.73 -11.22
C THR A 118 4.40 -6.42 -9.77
N GLN A 119 4.82 -5.29 -9.21
CA GLN A 119 4.53 -4.97 -7.81
C GLN A 119 3.66 -3.73 -7.65
N VAL A 120 2.68 -3.85 -6.76
CA VAL A 120 1.81 -2.77 -6.30
C VAL A 120 1.95 -2.63 -4.80
N LEU A 121 2.06 -1.40 -4.31
CA LEU A 121 1.84 -1.09 -2.91
C LEU A 121 0.40 -0.63 -2.75
N VAL A 122 -0.28 -1.19 -1.76
CA VAL A 122 -1.59 -0.75 -1.30
C VAL A 122 -1.43 -0.24 0.13
N LEU A 123 -1.83 0.99 0.38
CA LEU A 123 -1.90 1.57 1.72
C LEU A 123 -3.35 1.90 2.01
N LEU A 124 -3.90 1.30 3.07
CA LEU A 124 -5.26 1.53 3.54
C LEU A 124 -5.23 2.05 4.97
N TRP A 125 -6.25 2.81 5.37
CA TRP A 125 -6.42 3.26 6.75
C TRP A 125 -7.88 3.45 7.14
N THR A 126 -8.13 3.39 8.44
CA THR A 126 -9.37 3.87 9.06
C THR A 126 -9.34 5.39 9.22
N ASN A 127 -10.52 6.01 9.38
CA ASN A 127 -10.71 7.47 9.38
C ASN A 127 -9.72 8.23 10.28
#